data_AF-W6KS77-F1
#
_entry.id   AF-W6KS77-F1
#
_cell.length_a   1.000
_cell.length_b   1.000
_cell.length_c   1.000
_cell.angle_alpha   90.00
_cell.angle_beta   90.00
_cell.angle_gamma   90.00
#
_symmetry.space_group_name_H-M   'P 1'
#
loop_
_entity.id
_entity.type
_entity.pdbx_description
1 polymer ?
#
loop_
_entity_poly.entity_id
_entity_poly.type
_entity_poly.pdbx_seq_one_letter_code
_entity_poly.pdbx_strand_id
1 'polypeptide(L)'
;MRRAIYQPFSGLINVILTRPISNIGNDGILGSSSFTLNFINSVYDDLNKHKQTGCVGIGRISEKYGNAAELSHIDSPEDDDAFHKKLDNEIHNLFSRIPLPSDPMKAALAPTEDELNEKAEAELIKEAVREAYLHKMAAKKAEELRLKWAAEQLDKSKSAEEYFRHRTEDADHTLEPSTTHPQTIVDATDTYSDDRELEDELTIQRSINDMKERIKVLEGRLNNRKRS
;
A
#
# COMPACT_ATOMS: atom_id res chain seq x y z
N MET A 1 -41.69 -4.44 19.06
CA MET A 1 -41.20 -3.51 18.03
C MET A 1 -39.68 -3.59 17.99
N ARG A 2 -39.09 -4.26 16.99
CA ARG A 2 -37.63 -4.41 16.84
C ARG A 2 -37.15 -3.40 15.79
N ARG A 3 -36.26 -2.48 16.18
CA ARG A 3 -35.62 -1.53 15.25
C ARG A 3 -34.34 -2.18 14.72
N ALA A 4 -34.28 -2.35 13.40
CA ALA A 4 -33.09 -2.79 12.70
C ALA A 4 -32.09 -1.63 12.62
N ILE A 5 -30.85 -1.89 13.00
CA ILE A 5 -29.72 -0.97 12.90
C ILE A 5 -29.04 -1.26 11.55
N TYR A 6 -29.17 -0.33 10.60
CA TYR A 6 -28.39 -0.36 9.37
C TYR A 6 -26.98 0.15 9.66
N GLN A 7 -25.97 -0.71 9.48
CA GLN A 7 -24.57 -0.30 9.46
C GLN A 7 -24.15 0.04 8.02
N PRO A 8 -23.62 1.23 7.73
CA PRO A 8 -23.14 1.59 6.40
C PRO A 8 -21.61 1.56 6.31
N PHE A 9 -20.94 0.42 6.55
CA PHE A 9 -19.46 0.37 6.42
C PHE A 9 -18.92 -0.99 5.93
N SER A 10 -19.53 -1.59 4.91
CA SER A 10 -18.99 -2.80 4.25
C SER A 10 -18.36 -2.54 2.86
N GLY A 11 -18.19 -1.27 2.46
CA GLY A 11 -17.84 -0.93 1.07
C GLY A 11 -16.35 -0.75 0.72
N LEU A 12 -15.43 -0.64 1.69
CA LEU A 12 -14.08 -0.11 1.41
C LEU A 12 -12.94 -1.15 1.39
N ILE A 13 -13.20 -2.43 1.68
CA ILE A 13 -12.13 -3.45 1.74
C ILE A 13 -11.91 -4.18 0.40
N ASN A 14 -12.80 -4.02 -0.59
CA ASN A 14 -12.70 -4.74 -1.88
C ASN A 14 -11.86 -4.04 -2.97
N VAL A 15 -11.20 -2.91 -2.70
CA VAL A 15 -10.51 -2.13 -3.76
C VAL A 15 -9.06 -2.57 -3.98
N ILE A 16 -8.46 -3.37 -3.09
CA ILE A 16 -7.03 -3.74 -3.20
C ILE A 16 -6.80 -5.08 -3.92
N LEU A 17 -7.83 -5.91 -4.13
CA LEU A 17 -7.66 -7.30 -4.62
C LEU A 17 -7.92 -7.54 -6.13
N THR A 18 -8.12 -6.52 -6.96
CA THR A 18 -8.38 -6.72 -8.39
C THR A 18 -7.54 -5.81 -9.28
N ARG A 19 -6.22 -5.87 -9.14
CA ARG A 19 -5.33 -5.51 -10.26
C ARG A 19 -4.99 -6.76 -11.07
N PRO A 20 -5.34 -6.82 -12.37
CA PRO A 20 -4.90 -7.90 -13.24
C PRO A 20 -3.39 -7.82 -13.41
N ILE A 21 -2.71 -8.95 -13.20
CA ILE A 21 -1.31 -9.17 -13.52
C ILE A 21 -1.21 -9.19 -15.05
N SER A 22 -1.15 -8.02 -15.67
CA SER A 22 -0.87 -7.86 -17.09
C SER A 22 0.41 -7.04 -17.23
N ASN A 23 1.52 -7.72 -16.98
CA ASN A 23 2.81 -7.53 -17.68
C ASN A 23 3.78 -8.61 -17.20
N ILE A 24 3.70 -9.80 -17.82
CA ILE A 24 4.83 -10.72 -17.89
C ILE A 24 5.77 -10.10 -18.94
N GLY A 25 6.55 -9.12 -18.50
CA GLY A 25 7.79 -8.72 -19.16
C GLY A 25 8.86 -9.71 -18.74
N ASN A 26 9.58 -10.25 -19.71
CA ASN A 26 10.64 -11.23 -19.55
C ASN A 26 11.90 -10.62 -18.91
N ASP A 27 11.82 -10.11 -17.68
CA ASP A 27 12.95 -9.46 -17.04
C ASP A 27 13.44 -10.29 -15.84
N GLY A 28 14.65 -10.81 -16.01
CA GLY A 28 15.21 -11.97 -15.34
C GLY A 28 15.45 -11.81 -13.83
N ILE A 29 15.13 -12.90 -13.14
CA ILE A 29 15.31 -13.20 -11.70
C ILE A 29 16.80 -13.30 -11.26
N LEU A 30 17.75 -12.93 -12.12
CA LEU A 30 19.17 -12.92 -11.80
C LEU A 30 19.68 -11.50 -12.02
N GLY A 31 20.06 -10.83 -10.93
CA GLY A 31 20.71 -9.52 -10.94
C GLY A 31 21.80 -9.49 -12.02
N SER A 32 21.45 -8.88 -13.16
CA SER A 32 22.32 -8.89 -14.32
C SER A 32 23.41 -7.85 -14.10
N SER A 33 24.56 -8.32 -13.61
CA SER A 33 25.83 -7.84 -14.15
C SER A 33 25.66 -7.75 -15.66
N SER A 34 25.84 -6.56 -16.25
CA SER A 34 25.71 -6.36 -17.69
C SER A 34 26.80 -7.13 -18.41
N PHE A 35 26.59 -8.43 -18.61
CA PHE A 35 27.49 -9.28 -19.38
C PHE A 35 27.48 -8.77 -20.81
N THR A 36 28.67 -8.53 -21.36
CA THR A 36 28.78 -8.11 -22.75
C THR A 36 28.25 -9.22 -23.66
N LEU A 37 27.60 -8.87 -24.77
CA LEU A 37 27.05 -9.82 -25.74
C LEU A 37 28.08 -10.88 -26.18
N ASN A 38 29.36 -10.49 -26.20
CA ASN A 38 30.49 -11.37 -26.51
C ASN A 38 30.70 -12.49 -25.48
N PHE A 39 30.45 -12.22 -24.19
CA PHE A 39 30.53 -13.24 -23.13
C PHE A 39 29.42 -14.29 -23.29
N ILE A 40 28.19 -13.84 -23.55
CA ILE A 40 27.04 -14.74 -23.74
C ILE A 40 27.26 -15.65 -24.95
N ASN A 41 27.75 -15.10 -26.06
CA ASN A 41 28.06 -15.88 -27.26
C ASN A 41 29.18 -16.90 -27.00
N SER A 42 30.21 -16.53 -26.24
CA SER A 42 31.30 -17.46 -25.89
C SER A 42 30.83 -18.63 -25.03
N VAL A 43 29.96 -18.40 -24.05
CA VAL A 43 29.41 -19.47 -23.20
C VAL A 43 28.48 -20.38 -24.01
N TYR A 44 27.71 -19.79 -24.93
CA TYR A 44 26.83 -20.54 -25.83
C TYR A 44 27.64 -21.46 -26.76
N ASP A 45 28.73 -20.96 -27.35
CA ASP A 45 29.61 -21.75 -28.21
C ASP A 45 30.29 -22.90 -27.46
N ASP A 46 30.72 -22.69 -26.21
CA ASP A 46 31.34 -23.75 -25.40
C ASP A 46 30.33 -24.83 -24.99
N LEU A 47 29.09 -24.45 -24.64
CA LEU A 47 28.00 -25.41 -24.41
C LEU A 47 27.66 -26.22 -25.67
N ASN A 48 27.74 -25.61 -26.85
CA ASN A 48 27.44 -26.27 -28.12
C ASN A 48 28.56 -27.24 -28.55
N LYS A 49 29.82 -26.90 -28.29
CA LYS A 49 30.97 -27.82 -28.51
C LYS A 49 30.88 -29.07 -27.64
N HIS A 50 30.37 -28.95 -26.42
CA HIS A 50 30.21 -30.08 -25.51
C HIS A 50 29.06 -31.04 -25.91
N LYS A 51 28.02 -30.53 -26.60
CA LYS A 51 26.94 -31.37 -27.14
C LYS A 51 27.36 -32.25 -28.31
N GLN A 52 28.44 -31.90 -29.02
CA GLN A 52 28.92 -32.68 -30.17
C GLN A 52 29.81 -33.87 -29.78
N THR A 53 30.27 -33.97 -28.53
CA THR A 53 31.25 -34.98 -28.11
C THR A 53 30.71 -36.15 -27.27
N GLY A 54 29.42 -36.24 -26.98
CA GLY A 54 28.93 -37.40 -26.23
C GLY A 54 27.45 -37.40 -25.86
N CYS A 55 26.59 -37.67 -26.83
CA CYS A 55 25.25 -38.17 -26.54
C CYS A 55 24.89 -39.26 -27.56
N VAL A 56 25.50 -40.44 -27.39
CA VAL A 56 24.92 -41.67 -27.92
C VAL A 56 23.85 -42.08 -26.92
N GLY A 57 22.60 -42.15 -27.40
CA GLY A 57 21.40 -42.28 -26.58
C GLY A 57 21.44 -43.44 -25.59
N ILE A 58 21.04 -43.12 -24.36
CA ILE A 58 20.66 -44.04 -23.30
C ILE A 58 19.46 -44.86 -23.80
N GLY A 59 19.68 -46.04 -24.39
CA GLY A 59 18.53 -46.87 -24.77
C GLY A 59 18.74 -48.08 -25.66
N ARG A 60 19.94 -48.36 -26.21
CA ARG A 60 20.09 -49.50 -27.14
C ARG A 60 21.38 -50.32 -27.05
N ILE A 61 22.02 -50.42 -25.88
CA ILE A 61 23.27 -51.20 -25.77
C ILE A 61 23.39 -52.04 -24.48
N SER A 62 22.28 -52.58 -23.94
CA SER A 62 22.33 -53.38 -22.70
C SER A 62 22.51 -54.90 -22.87
N GLU A 63 22.66 -55.45 -24.08
CA GLU A 63 22.69 -56.93 -24.24
C GLU A 63 23.95 -57.51 -24.91
N LYS A 64 24.99 -56.73 -25.21
CA LYS A 64 26.22 -57.25 -25.86
C LYS A 64 27.56 -56.87 -25.24
N TYR A 65 27.59 -56.42 -23.98
CA TYR A 65 28.84 -56.06 -23.29
C TYR A 65 29.06 -56.82 -21.98
N GLY A 66 28.58 -58.06 -21.90
CA GLY A 66 28.76 -58.93 -20.73
C GLY A 66 30.15 -59.56 -20.57
N ASN A 67 31.15 -59.24 -21.41
CA ASN A 67 32.46 -59.92 -21.41
C ASN A 67 33.69 -59.00 -21.36
N ALA A 68 33.53 -57.72 -21.04
CA ALA A 68 34.67 -56.80 -20.86
C ALA A 68 34.39 -55.73 -19.79
N ALA A 69 33.77 -56.12 -18.68
CA ALA A 69 33.86 -55.32 -17.46
C ALA A 69 35.22 -55.60 -16.82
N GLU A 70 36.27 -55.17 -17.52
CA GLU A 70 37.55 -54.90 -16.89
C GLU A 70 37.26 -53.94 -15.73
N LEU A 71 37.54 -54.39 -14.52
CA LEU A 71 37.77 -53.52 -13.37
C LEU A 71 39.06 -52.73 -13.61
N SER A 72 39.09 -51.91 -14.66
CA SER A 72 40.17 -50.96 -14.98
C SER A 72 39.97 -49.61 -14.30
N HIS A 73 39.02 -49.51 -13.36
CA HIS A 73 38.77 -48.32 -12.54
C HIS A 73 39.71 -48.23 -11.33
N ILE A 74 40.98 -48.55 -11.52
CA ILE A 74 42.03 -47.81 -10.82
C ILE A 74 42.68 -47.03 -11.94
N ASP A 75 42.05 -45.91 -12.29
CA ASP A 75 42.71 -44.86 -13.05
C ASP A 75 44.05 -44.61 -12.35
N SER A 76 45.14 -44.55 -13.12
CA SER A 76 46.47 -44.40 -12.53
C SER A 76 46.47 -43.13 -11.68
N PRO A 77 47.22 -43.05 -10.56
CA PRO A 77 47.43 -41.79 -9.83
C PRO A 77 47.85 -40.63 -10.75
N GLU A 78 48.47 -40.95 -11.89
CA GLU A 78 48.86 -40.01 -12.93
C GLU A 78 47.67 -39.42 -13.72
N ASP A 79 46.59 -40.18 -13.91
CA ASP A 79 45.36 -39.75 -14.57
C ASP A 79 44.50 -38.88 -13.63
N ASP A 80 44.46 -39.21 -12.34
CA ASP A 80 43.86 -38.37 -11.30
C ASP A 80 44.58 -37.02 -11.19
N ASP A 81 45.91 -37.02 -11.22
CA ASP A 81 46.72 -35.78 -11.23
C ASP A 81 46.43 -34.92 -12.48
N ALA A 82 46.25 -35.55 -13.64
CA ALA A 82 45.91 -34.85 -14.88
C ALA A 82 44.49 -34.27 -14.81
N PHE A 83 43.54 -35.00 -14.23
CA PHE A 83 42.17 -34.55 -14.01
C PHE A 83 42.11 -33.38 -13.02
N HIS A 84 42.81 -33.47 -11.88
CA HIS A 84 42.89 -32.39 -10.89
C HIS A 84 43.49 -31.11 -11.49
N LYS A 85 44.57 -31.21 -12.26
CA LYS A 85 45.16 -30.05 -12.96
C LYS A 85 44.20 -29.43 -13.97
N LYS A 86 43.43 -30.25 -14.68
CA LYS A 86 42.41 -29.78 -15.61
C LYS A 86 41.29 -29.04 -14.86
N LEU A 87 40.83 -29.60 -13.75
CA LEU A 87 39.78 -29.05 -12.91
C LEU A 87 40.23 -27.72 -12.26
N ASP A 88 41.46 -27.65 -11.75
CA ASP A 88 42.03 -26.41 -11.21
C ASP A 88 42.16 -25.32 -12.29
N ASN A 89 42.54 -25.69 -13.51
CA ASN A 89 42.57 -24.75 -14.64
C ASN A 89 41.17 -24.27 -15.04
N GLU A 90 40.16 -25.13 -15.01
CA GLU A 90 38.77 -24.76 -15.27
C GLU A 90 38.22 -23.83 -14.18
N ILE A 91 38.48 -24.15 -12.90
CA ILE A 91 38.14 -23.31 -11.75
C ILE A 91 38.82 -21.94 -11.87
N HIS A 92 40.13 -21.93 -12.14
CA HIS A 92 40.87 -20.68 -12.28
C HIS A 92 40.38 -19.85 -13.48
N ASN A 93 40.05 -20.48 -14.61
CA ASN A 93 39.45 -19.79 -15.76
C ASN A 93 38.05 -19.23 -15.46
N LEU A 94 37.26 -19.93 -14.65
CA LEU A 94 35.92 -19.48 -14.28
C LEU A 94 35.98 -18.29 -13.32
N PHE A 95 36.80 -18.39 -12.27
CA PHE A 95 36.91 -17.34 -11.25
C PHE A 95 37.84 -16.18 -11.64
N SER A 96 38.70 -16.33 -12.64
CA SER A 96 39.43 -15.19 -13.22
C SER A 96 38.53 -14.28 -14.08
N ARG A 97 37.44 -14.83 -14.62
CA ARG A 97 36.48 -14.10 -15.46
C ARG A 97 35.35 -13.48 -14.65
N ILE A 98 35.00 -14.08 -13.51
CA ILE A 98 33.95 -13.58 -12.62
C ILE A 98 34.61 -12.73 -11.53
N PRO A 99 34.41 -11.39 -11.51
CA PRO A 99 34.94 -10.58 -10.42
C PRO A 99 34.25 -11.00 -9.12
N LEU A 100 34.98 -11.67 -8.25
CA LEU A 100 34.51 -12.01 -6.93
C LEU A 100 34.30 -10.71 -6.13
N PRO A 101 33.19 -10.56 -5.39
CA PRO A 101 33.00 -9.41 -4.52
C PRO A 101 34.12 -9.34 -3.49
N SER A 102 34.58 -8.13 -3.16
CA SER A 102 35.63 -7.90 -2.17
C SER A 102 35.27 -8.42 -0.78
N ASP A 103 33.97 -8.50 -0.48
CA ASP A 103 33.42 -9.15 0.70
C ASP A 103 32.20 -10.02 0.30
N PRO A 104 32.38 -11.35 0.15
CA PRO A 104 31.30 -12.25 -0.25
C PRO A 104 30.19 -12.36 0.79
N MET A 105 30.50 -12.20 2.07
CA MET A 105 29.50 -12.27 3.13
C MET A 105 28.58 -11.06 3.09
N LYS A 106 29.14 -9.87 2.89
CA LYS A 106 28.36 -8.64 2.73
C LYS A 106 27.48 -8.67 1.49
N ALA A 107 27.96 -9.23 0.39
CA ALA A 107 27.17 -9.38 -0.83
C ALA A 107 26.01 -10.37 -0.64
N ALA A 108 26.24 -11.49 0.07
CA ALA A 108 25.21 -12.48 0.35
C ALA A 108 24.13 -12.00 1.33
N LEU A 109 24.50 -11.08 2.24
CA LEU A 109 23.58 -10.48 3.22
C LEU A 109 23.01 -9.13 2.75
N ALA A 110 23.35 -8.68 1.55
CA ALA A 110 22.79 -7.45 1.02
C ALA A 110 21.29 -7.65 0.79
N PRO A 111 20.43 -6.76 1.32
CA PRO A 111 19.01 -6.91 1.15
C PRO A 111 18.66 -6.88 -0.33
N THR A 112 17.78 -7.80 -0.73
CA THR A 112 17.33 -7.89 -2.11
C THR A 112 16.38 -6.73 -2.44
N GLU A 113 16.19 -6.44 -3.73
CA GLU A 113 15.25 -5.40 -4.15
C GLU A 113 13.82 -5.70 -3.68
N ASP A 114 13.44 -6.97 -3.66
CA ASP A 114 12.15 -7.43 -3.14
C ASP A 114 12.00 -7.15 -1.64
N GLU A 115 13.03 -7.43 -0.83
CA GLU A 115 13.04 -7.11 0.61
C GLU A 115 12.98 -5.60 0.88
N LEU A 116 13.63 -4.79 0.05
CA LEU A 116 13.55 -3.33 0.14
C LEU A 116 12.15 -2.82 -0.20
N ASN A 117 11.52 -3.38 -1.22
CA ASN A 117 10.16 -3.04 -1.62
C ASN A 117 9.14 -3.45 -0.54
N GLU A 118 9.23 -4.66 -0.01
CA GLU A 118 8.37 -5.13 1.08
C GLU A 118 8.48 -4.22 2.31
N LYS A 119 9.71 -3.80 2.66
CA LYS A 119 9.94 -2.86 3.75
C LYS A 119 9.30 -1.50 3.50
N ALA A 120 9.36 -1.00 2.26
CA ALA A 120 8.73 0.27 1.90
C ALA A 120 7.19 0.19 2.00
N GLU A 121 6.60 -0.91 1.53
CA GLU A 121 5.16 -1.17 1.64
C GLU A 121 4.72 -1.29 3.10
N ALA A 122 5.50 -1.98 3.94
CA ALA A 122 5.22 -2.10 5.36
C ALA A 122 5.24 -0.75 6.09
N GLU A 123 6.20 0.12 5.77
CA GLU A 123 6.25 1.49 6.33
C GLU A 123 5.06 2.34 5.87
N LEU A 124 4.61 2.20 4.62
CA LEU A 124 3.39 2.88 4.15
C LEU A 124 2.15 2.45 4.94
N ILE A 125 1.98 1.14 5.19
CA ILE A 125 0.85 0.62 5.97
C ILE A 125 0.91 1.15 7.40
N LYS A 126 2.09 1.12 8.02
CA LYS A 126 2.31 1.61 9.37
C LYS A 126 1.96 3.10 9.49
N GLU A 127 2.33 3.90 8.50
CA GLU A 127 2.00 5.32 8.48
C GLU A 127 0.50 5.56 8.28
N ALA A 128 -0.15 4.84 7.38
CA ALA A 128 -1.61 4.93 7.18
C ALA A 128 -2.38 4.57 8.46
N VAL A 129 -1.94 3.55 9.19
CA VAL A 129 -2.53 3.17 10.49
C VAL A 129 -2.33 4.27 11.53
N ARG A 130 -1.15 4.89 11.56
CA ARG A 130 -0.83 6.00 12.46
C ARG A 130 -1.74 7.20 12.22
N GLU A 131 -1.91 7.60 10.96
CA GLU A 131 -2.78 8.71 10.59
C GLU A 131 -4.24 8.44 10.94
N ALA A 132 -4.75 7.25 10.60
CA ALA A 132 -6.12 6.85 10.92
C ALA A 132 -6.39 6.89 12.43
N TYR A 133 -5.42 6.44 13.24
CA TYR A 133 -5.51 6.53 14.69
C TYR A 133 -5.57 7.99 15.17
N LEU A 134 -4.71 8.86 14.65
CA LEU A 134 -4.70 10.28 15.02
C LEU A 134 -6.01 10.98 14.64
N HIS A 135 -6.54 10.72 13.44
CA HIS A 135 -7.85 11.24 13.02
C HIS A 135 -8.97 10.78 13.94
N LYS A 136 -8.98 9.50 14.34
CA LYS A 136 -9.95 8.98 15.29
C LYS A 136 -9.87 9.68 16.64
N MET A 137 -8.66 9.91 17.15
CA MET A 137 -8.46 10.61 18.42
C MET A 137 -8.88 12.08 18.36
N ALA A 138 -8.58 12.77 17.25
CA ALA A 138 -9.01 14.14 17.01
C ALA A 138 -10.55 14.24 16.93
N ALA A 139 -11.19 13.35 16.18
CA ALA A 139 -12.64 13.29 16.06
C ALA A 139 -13.31 13.03 17.42
N LYS A 140 -12.76 12.10 18.22
CA LYS A 140 -13.26 11.83 19.57
C LYS A 140 -13.18 13.08 20.46
N LYS A 141 -12.05 13.78 20.44
CA LYS A 141 -11.86 15.01 21.22
C LYS A 141 -12.81 16.13 20.76
N ALA A 142 -13.05 16.25 19.45
CA ALA A 142 -14.00 17.21 18.92
C ALA A 142 -15.44 16.92 19.39
N GLU A 143 -15.85 15.65 19.37
CA GLU A 143 -17.17 15.24 19.86
C GLU A 143 -17.33 15.45 21.37
N GLU A 144 -16.29 15.16 22.16
CA GLU A 144 -16.26 15.44 23.60
C GLU A 144 -16.46 16.94 23.89
N LEU A 145 -15.81 17.82 23.12
CA LEU A 145 -16.01 19.27 23.24
C LEU A 145 -17.41 19.70 22.84
N ARG A 146 -17.96 19.13 21.76
CA ARG A 146 -19.32 19.40 21.29
C ARG A 146 -20.37 19.03 22.35
N LEU A 147 -20.22 17.84 22.96
CA LEU A 147 -21.10 17.37 24.02
C LEU A 147 -20.99 18.24 25.27
N LYS A 148 -19.78 18.66 25.64
CA LYS A 148 -19.56 19.57 26.78
C LYS A 148 -20.26 20.92 26.54
N TRP A 149 -20.09 21.49 25.36
CA TRP A 149 -20.76 22.74 25.01
C TRP A 149 -22.29 22.61 25.03
N ALA A 150 -22.84 21.52 24.47
CA ALA A 150 -24.27 21.25 24.51
C ALA A 150 -24.81 21.10 25.94
N ALA A 151 -24.06 20.46 26.83
CA ALA A 151 -24.41 20.35 28.25
C ALA A 151 -24.44 21.72 28.93
N GLU A 152 -23.42 22.57 28.71
CA GLU A 152 -23.39 23.93 29.24
C GLU A 152 -24.56 24.80 28.74
N GLN A 153 -24.97 24.65 27.49
CA GLN A 153 -26.14 25.36 26.95
C GLN A 153 -27.45 24.87 27.57
N LEU A 154 -27.59 23.57 27.81
CA LEU A 154 -28.76 23.01 28.47
C LEU A 154 -28.87 23.47 29.93
N ASP A 155 -27.76 23.54 30.66
CA ASP A 155 -27.77 24.01 32.04
C ASP A 155 -28.13 25.51 32.12
N LYS A 156 -27.63 26.32 31.17
CA LYS A 156 -28.04 27.72 31.03
C LYS A 156 -29.53 27.86 30.72
N SER A 157 -30.06 27.03 29.81
CA SER A 157 -31.49 27.12 29.47
C SER A 157 -32.40 26.66 30.61
N LYS A 158 -32.03 25.62 31.37
CA LYS A 158 -32.73 25.22 32.59
C LYS A 158 -32.71 26.33 33.65
N SER A 159 -31.55 26.96 33.85
CA SER A 159 -31.43 28.09 34.78
C SER A 159 -32.27 29.29 34.33
N ALA A 160 -32.34 29.57 33.02
CA ALA A 160 -33.23 30.59 32.47
C ALA A 160 -34.71 30.21 32.65
N GLU A 161 -35.08 28.95 32.41
CA GLU A 161 -36.44 28.44 32.60
C GLU A 161 -36.88 28.54 34.08
N GLU A 162 -36.00 28.20 35.02
CA GLU A 162 -36.24 28.40 36.46
C GLU A 162 -36.40 29.88 36.82
N TYR A 163 -35.54 30.78 36.27
CA TYR A 163 -35.68 32.23 36.46
C TYR A 163 -37.04 32.75 35.98
N PHE A 164 -37.53 32.28 34.81
CA PHE A 164 -38.83 32.68 34.30
C PHE A 164 -40.00 32.09 35.08
N ARG A 165 -39.89 30.84 35.59
CA ARG A 165 -40.92 30.26 36.47
C ARG A 165 -41.09 31.05 37.76
N HIS A 166 -40.01 31.39 38.44
CA HIS A 166 -40.07 32.19 39.66
C HIS A 166 -40.71 33.57 39.43
N ARG A 167 -40.42 34.21 38.28
CA ARG A 167 -41.01 35.50 37.93
C ARG A 167 -42.53 35.43 37.68
N THR A 168 -43.05 34.31 37.17
CA THR A 168 -44.49 34.12 36.95
C THR A 168 -45.25 33.79 38.24
N GLU A 169 -44.62 33.10 39.18
CA GLU A 169 -45.25 32.73 40.46
C GLU A 169 -45.40 33.94 41.40
N ASP A 170 -44.47 34.92 41.34
CA ASP A 170 -44.57 36.17 42.11
C ASP A 170 -45.62 37.15 41.54
N ALA A 171 -46.06 36.97 40.29
CA ALA A 171 -47.06 37.82 39.64
C ALA A 171 -48.52 37.47 40.04
N ASP A 172 -48.77 36.27 40.55
CA ASP A 172 -50.10 35.80 40.96
C ASP A 172 -50.55 36.33 42.34
N HIS A 173 -49.74 37.14 43.02
CA HIS A 173 -50.08 37.77 44.31
C HIS A 173 -50.29 39.28 44.26
N THR A 174 -50.29 39.92 43.08
CA THR A 174 -50.60 41.35 42.94
C THR A 174 -51.72 41.56 41.92
N LEU A 175 -52.96 41.49 42.39
CA LEU A 175 -54.15 41.93 41.64
C LEU A 175 -54.04 43.43 41.33
N GLU A 176 -54.20 43.80 40.05
CA GLU A 176 -55.04 44.90 39.53
C GLU A 176 -54.73 45.08 38.02
N PRO A 177 -55.72 44.98 37.10
CA PRO A 177 -55.51 45.15 35.67
C PRO A 177 -55.55 46.63 35.30
N SER A 178 -54.40 47.31 35.34
CA SER A 178 -54.23 48.63 34.69
C SER A 178 -53.73 48.44 33.27
N THR A 179 -54.67 48.40 32.33
CA THR A 179 -54.44 48.45 30.88
C THR A 179 -53.82 49.79 30.51
N THR A 180 -52.51 49.85 30.30
CA THR A 180 -51.88 50.92 29.52
C THR A 180 -50.73 50.34 28.73
N HIS A 181 -50.93 50.27 27.43
CA HIS A 181 -49.96 49.85 26.42
C HIS A 181 -48.96 50.98 26.19
N PRO A 182 -47.66 50.80 26.46
CA PRO A 182 -46.64 51.43 25.66
C PRO A 182 -46.28 50.49 24.50
N GLN A 183 -46.41 51.00 23.28
CA GLN A 183 -45.81 50.40 22.10
C GLN A 183 -44.29 50.54 22.23
N THR A 184 -43.63 49.47 22.66
CA THR A 184 -42.17 49.38 22.57
C THR A 184 -41.83 48.91 21.17
N ILE A 185 -41.33 49.84 20.36
CA ILE A 185 -40.63 49.56 19.10
C ILE A 185 -39.38 48.78 19.48
N VAL A 186 -39.40 47.47 19.23
CA VAL A 186 -38.23 46.62 19.41
C VAL A 186 -37.40 46.75 18.14
N ASP A 187 -36.28 47.46 18.24
CA ASP A 187 -35.25 47.50 17.20
C ASP A 187 -34.76 46.08 16.96
N ALA A 188 -35.09 45.56 15.77
CA ALA A 188 -34.60 44.29 15.25
C ALA A 188 -33.26 44.51 14.56
N THR A 189 -32.20 44.74 15.33
CA THR A 189 -30.83 44.64 14.84
C THR A 189 -29.99 43.91 15.88
N ASP A 190 -29.98 42.58 15.81
CA ASP A 190 -28.83 41.74 16.17
C ASP A 190 -29.19 40.26 15.97
N THR A 191 -29.44 39.89 14.72
CA THR A 191 -29.14 38.53 14.25
C THR A 191 -27.78 38.61 13.57
N TYR A 192 -26.72 38.55 14.37
CA TYR A 192 -25.37 38.30 13.89
C TYR A 192 -25.33 36.84 13.43
N SER A 193 -25.83 36.60 12.21
CA SER A 193 -25.68 35.34 11.51
C SER A 193 -24.19 35.12 11.27
N ASP A 194 -23.69 33.98 11.74
CA ASP A 194 -22.29 33.59 11.63
C ASP A 194 -21.96 33.27 10.17
N ASP A 195 -21.57 34.30 9.41
CA ASP A 195 -21.22 34.22 7.98
C ASP A 195 -20.08 33.22 7.66
N ARG A 196 -19.43 32.65 8.69
CA ARG A 196 -18.38 31.63 8.52
C ARG A 196 -18.91 30.27 8.07
N GLU A 197 -20.12 29.88 8.45
CA GLU A 197 -20.68 28.58 8.04
C GLU A 197 -20.96 28.53 6.52
N LEU A 198 -21.29 29.67 5.92
CA LEU A 198 -21.53 29.79 4.47
C LEU A 198 -20.24 29.73 3.65
N GLU A 199 -19.12 30.24 4.15
CA GLU A 199 -17.82 30.16 3.46
C GLU A 199 -17.29 28.71 3.41
N ASP A 200 -17.50 27.94 4.48
CA ASP A 200 -17.09 26.53 4.54
C ASP A 200 -17.92 25.67 3.58
N GLU A 201 -19.23 25.91 3.50
CA GLU A 201 -20.12 25.18 2.58
C GLU A 201 -19.78 25.46 1.11
N LEU A 202 -19.47 26.71 0.76
CA LEU A 202 -19.03 27.09 -0.59
C LEU A 202 -17.67 26.46 -0.95
N THR A 203 -16.77 26.34 0.01
CA THR A 203 -15.45 25.72 -0.19
C THR A 203 -15.58 24.22 -0.44
N ILE A 204 -16.43 23.54 0.32
CA ILE A 204 -16.75 22.12 0.11
C ILE A 204 -17.37 21.91 -1.27
N GLN A 205 -18.32 22.76 -1.67
CA GLN A 205 -19.00 22.64 -2.96
C GLN A 205 -18.03 22.84 -4.14
N ARG A 206 -17.05 23.74 -4.00
CA ARG A 206 -15.99 23.95 -5.00
C ARG A 206 -15.10 22.73 -5.14
N SER A 207 -14.71 22.12 -4.02
CA SER A 207 -13.91 20.88 -3.98
C SER A 207 -14.65 19.70 -4.64
N ILE A 208 -15.95 19.56 -4.38
CA ILE A 208 -16.79 18.53 -5.03
C ILE A 208 -16.84 18.71 -6.55
N ASN A 209 -16.98 19.95 -7.02
CA ASN A 209 -17.02 20.23 -8.46
C ASN A 209 -15.68 19.95 -9.15
N ASP A 210 -14.56 20.29 -8.51
CA ASP A 210 -13.22 19.97 -9.04
C ASP A 210 -12.98 18.46 -9.15
N MET A 211 -13.39 17.70 -8.13
CA MET A 211 -13.32 16.23 -8.15
C MET A 211 -14.18 15.63 -9.28
N LYS A 212 -15.39 16.15 -9.52
CA LYS A 212 -16.26 15.68 -10.62
C LYS A 212 -15.63 15.90 -11.99
N GLU A 213 -15.02 17.06 -12.22
CA GLU A 213 -14.33 17.34 -13.50
C GLU A 213 -13.10 16.44 -13.69
N ARG A 214 -12.32 16.20 -12.62
CA ARG A 214 -11.20 15.24 -12.66
C ARG A 214 -11.65 13.82 -13.02
N ILE A 215 -12.75 13.35 -12.43
CA ILE A 215 -13.33 12.04 -12.75
C ILE A 215 -13.71 11.97 -14.24
N LYS A 216 -14.40 12.99 -14.74
CA LYS A 216 -14.81 13.07 -16.15
C LYS A 216 -13.63 13.03 -17.13
N VAL A 217 -12.52 13.71 -16.81
CA VAL A 217 -11.29 13.63 -17.60
C VAL A 217 -10.68 12.22 -17.58
N LEU A 218 -10.66 11.56 -16.43
CA LEU A 218 -10.15 10.20 -16.30
C LEU A 218 -11.01 9.19 -17.06
N GLU A 219 -12.33 9.33 -17.02
CA GLU A 219 -13.25 8.51 -17.81
C GLU A 219 -13.03 8.68 -19.32
N GLY A 220 -12.81 9.91 -19.79
CA GLY A 220 -12.43 10.19 -21.17
C GLY A 220 -11.12 9.49 -21.57
N ARG A 221 -10.09 9.56 -20.71
CA ARG A 221 -8.81 8.88 -20.94
C ARG A 221 -8.94 7.35 -20.92
N LEU A 222 -9.82 6.81 -20.09
CA LEU A 222 -10.10 5.37 -20.03
C LEU A 222 -10.81 4.90 -21.32
N ASN A 223 -11.80 5.65 -21.78
CA ASN A 223 -12.55 5.33 -22.99
C ASN A 223 -11.68 5.41 -24.25
N ASN A 224 -10.74 6.37 -24.31
CA ASN A 224 -9.79 6.45 -25.42
C ASN A 224 -8.81 5.27 -25.44
N ARG A 225 -8.38 4.78 -24.26
CA ARG A 225 -7.53 3.58 -24.17
C ARG A 225 -8.24 2.29 -24.57
N LYS A 226 -9.55 2.19 -24.37
CA LYS A 226 -10.36 1.02 -24.80
C LYS A 226 -10.62 0.97 -26.30
N ARG A 227 -10.41 2.07 -27.02
CA ARG A 227 -10.62 2.19 -28.48
C ARG A 227 -9.33 2.08 -29.29
N SER A 228 -8.17 2.07 -28.64
CA SER A 228 -6.86 1.80 -29.23
C SER A 228 -6.48 0.35 -29.02
#